data_AF-A0AAN9VQJ7-F1
#
_entry.id   AF-A0AAN9VQJ7-F1
#
_cell.length_a   1.000
_cell.length_b   1.000
_cell.length_c   1.000
_cell.angle_alpha   90.00
_cell.angle_beta   90.00
_cell.angle_gamma   90.00
#
_symmetry.space_group_name_H-M   'P 1'
#
loop_
_entity.id
_entity.type
_entity.pdbx_description
1 polymer ?
#
loop_
_entity_poly.entity_id
_entity_poly.type
_entity_poly.pdbx_seq_one_letter_code
_entity_poly.pdbx_strand_id
1 'polypeptide(L)'
;MDTAESEQEEEEPRKKDPQVTSTDPIERKLARRLRIQKRLEQVKKTRDGREVSEEGEESIKTPIEQQIADSMVTLDHLIQDGQEQVTNIRVANDAREVKRRQEQAEARIVRMKLVEDEARESLEKLEEINQKWREISNYRDPLDIYSDMEKQKVKCEELLQAKNEVIEKLNRELDKNDEFFRRDQKRQKEDLNLLAERIDNHINMMSKAYRQELAMLDEVIKVEQSELVESTNKEWEELYKERDKEEVVNMKKKFELIIDFEKEMDTIHVEHQEKYREAKMRLEADIRVLQQELEKIKALCLLNSEKLDYNFLILKKRDAENIIMKAHQKRRINKLQDVVNKLRARIEEAERTTKAEKQRLTDEVLKLHNNIIDIGRKADQFAEVNDKKYNQVWEMNENIAKDLLEKILTADRVIHEQQLGLPWQPPDLSIMTKSELPSFSSAMQAVDKLFKDKGRLKKWQY
;
A
#
# COMPACT_ATOMS: atom_id res chain seq x y z
N MET A 1 -20.83 -19.19 49.03
CA MET A 1 -21.34 -18.10 48.17
C MET A 1 -20.44 -16.95 48.52
N ASP A 2 -19.26 -16.96 47.91
CA ASP A 2 -18.07 -16.32 48.43
C ASP A 2 -17.56 -15.30 47.43
N THR A 3 -17.39 -14.09 47.92
CA THR A 3 -16.82 -12.95 47.20
C THR A 3 -15.44 -12.64 47.79
N ALA A 4 -14.46 -12.62 46.89
CA ALA A 4 -13.26 -11.78 46.83
C ALA A 4 -12.39 -11.61 48.10
N GLU A 5 -11.09 -11.88 47.97
CA GLU A 5 -10.10 -10.80 47.79
C GLU A 5 -8.70 -11.36 47.52
N SER A 6 -7.95 -10.55 46.78
CA SER A 6 -6.70 -10.79 46.07
C SER A 6 -5.47 -10.91 46.98
N GLU A 7 -4.69 -11.98 46.78
CA GLU A 7 -3.34 -12.14 47.34
C GLU A 7 -2.35 -11.19 46.63
N GLN A 8 -1.73 -10.31 47.41
CA GLN A 8 -0.53 -9.56 47.05
C GLN A 8 0.69 -10.34 47.55
N GLU A 9 1.48 -10.90 46.63
CA GLU A 9 2.84 -11.37 46.95
C GLU A 9 3.81 -10.18 46.89
N GLU A 10 4.51 -9.93 47.99
CA GLU A 10 5.55 -8.92 48.14
C GLU A 10 6.80 -9.30 47.33
N GLU A 11 7.13 -8.54 46.28
CA GLU A 11 8.44 -8.61 45.60
C GLU A 11 9.53 -7.91 46.43
N GLU A 12 10.57 -8.65 46.81
CA GLU A 12 11.82 -8.09 47.35
C GLU A 12 12.47 -7.10 46.35
N PRO A 13 12.95 -5.91 46.81
CA PRO A 13 13.57 -4.96 45.91
C PRO A 13 14.96 -5.44 45.46
N ARG A 14 15.05 -5.88 44.19
CA ARG A 14 16.32 -6.14 43.50
C ARG A 14 17.23 -4.90 43.62
N LYS A 15 18.35 -5.03 44.34
CA LYS A 15 19.40 -4.00 44.43
C LYS A 15 19.86 -3.66 43.00
N LYS A 16 19.52 -2.47 42.52
CA LYS A 16 19.95 -1.97 41.21
C LYS A 16 21.44 -1.68 41.24
N ASP A 17 22.19 -2.29 40.32
CA ASP A 17 23.61 -2.02 40.18
C ASP A 17 23.86 -0.52 39.89
N PRO A 18 24.89 0.11 40.50
CA PRO A 18 25.19 1.52 40.33
C PRO A 18 25.47 1.88 38.86
N GLN A 19 24.66 2.78 38.29
CA GLN A 19 24.76 3.17 36.88
C GLN A 19 25.48 4.51 36.71
N VAL A 20 26.33 4.60 35.68
CA VAL A 20 27.10 5.83 35.37
C VAL A 20 26.21 6.99 34.91
N THR A 21 24.99 6.67 34.46
CA THR A 21 23.95 7.61 33.99
C THR A 21 22.95 8.02 35.08
N SER A 22 23.14 7.56 36.32
CA SER A 22 22.28 7.94 37.45
C SER A 22 22.35 9.45 37.71
N THR A 23 21.22 10.04 38.16
CA THR A 23 21.13 11.46 38.52
C THR A 23 21.91 11.76 39.80
N ASP A 24 22.11 10.77 40.69
CA ASP A 24 22.87 10.89 41.93
C ASP A 24 24.40 10.94 41.69
N PRO A 25 25.09 12.02 42.11
CA PRO A 25 26.55 12.11 42.04
C PRO A 25 27.33 11.00 42.76
N ILE A 26 26.77 10.40 43.82
CA ILE A 26 27.46 9.37 44.61
C ILE A 26 27.47 8.04 43.87
N GLU A 27 26.32 7.62 43.32
CA GLU A 27 26.21 6.43 42.48
C GLU A 27 27.13 6.50 41.25
N ARG A 28 27.23 7.67 40.60
CA ARG A 28 28.16 7.84 39.46
C ARG A 28 29.63 7.66 39.85
N LYS A 29 30.04 8.17 41.02
CA LYS A 29 31.43 7.99 41.50
C LYS A 29 31.71 6.53 41.83
N LEU A 30 30.74 5.82 42.42
CA LEU A 30 30.87 4.42 42.79
C LEU A 30 30.89 3.51 41.54
N ALA A 31 30.02 3.74 40.56
CA ALA A 31 30.02 3.05 39.27
C ALA A 31 31.34 3.24 38.51
N ARG A 32 31.92 4.45 38.54
CA ARG A 32 33.24 4.73 37.93
C ARG A 32 34.37 3.99 38.64
N ARG A 33 34.38 3.95 39.99
CA ARG A 33 35.38 3.19 40.76
C ARG A 33 35.33 1.69 40.44
N LEU A 34 34.13 1.10 40.41
CA LEU A 34 33.94 -0.31 40.07
C LEU A 34 34.41 -0.63 38.64
N ARG A 35 34.19 0.28 37.69
CA ARG A 35 34.66 0.12 36.30
C ARG A 35 36.19 0.16 36.20
N ILE A 36 36.84 1.06 36.95
CA ILE A 36 38.31 1.15 37.00
C ILE A 36 38.90 -0.10 37.65
N GLN A 37 38.26 -0.60 38.72
CA GLN A 37 38.69 -1.81 39.40
C GLN A 37 38.59 -3.05 38.50
N LYS A 38 37.47 -3.23 37.78
CA LYS A 38 37.34 -4.31 36.78
C LYS A 38 38.38 -4.24 35.66
N ARG A 39 38.73 -3.02 35.20
CA ARG A 39 39.81 -2.82 34.22
C ARG A 39 41.18 -3.21 34.79
N LEU A 40 41.48 -2.85 36.03
CA LEU A 40 42.74 -3.23 36.68
C LEU A 40 42.83 -4.75 36.90
N GLU A 41 41.72 -5.40 37.24
CA GLU A 41 41.65 -6.86 37.36
C GLU A 41 41.82 -7.57 36.02
N GLN A 42 41.23 -7.07 34.94
CA GLN A 42 41.48 -7.60 33.59
C GLN A 42 42.94 -7.45 33.16
N VAL A 43 43.57 -6.30 33.45
CA VAL A 43 44.99 -6.07 33.15
C VAL A 43 45.90 -7.00 33.97
N LYS A 44 45.57 -7.23 35.26
CA LYS A 44 46.28 -8.24 36.06
C LYS A 44 46.11 -9.65 35.48
N LYS A 45 44.90 -10.04 35.08
CA LYS A 45 44.63 -11.36 34.50
C LYS A 45 45.36 -11.59 33.16
N THR A 46 45.53 -10.55 32.34
CA THR A 46 46.35 -10.62 31.12
C THR A 46 47.85 -10.64 31.39
N ARG A 47 48.29 -10.21 32.57
CA ARG A 47 49.71 -10.16 32.96
C ARG A 47 50.13 -11.46 33.65
N ASP A 48 49.29 -11.97 34.56
CA ASP A 48 49.48 -13.28 35.21
C ASP A 48 49.28 -14.45 34.24
N GLY A 49 48.51 -14.28 33.16
CA GLY A 49 48.40 -15.26 32.07
C GLY A 49 49.63 -15.32 31.14
N ARG A 50 50.64 -14.45 31.34
CA ARG A 50 51.87 -14.39 30.55
C ARG A 50 53.12 -14.86 31.30
N GLU A 51 53.03 -15.04 32.62
CA GLU A 51 54.17 -15.44 33.47
C GLU A 51 54.05 -16.88 34.00
N VAL A 52 53.01 -17.64 33.63
CA VAL A 52 52.79 -19.05 34.07
C VAL A 52 52.91 -20.04 32.88
N SER A 53 53.45 -19.61 31.75
CA SER A 53 53.52 -20.41 30.51
C SER A 53 54.91 -20.40 29.87
N GLU A 54 55.98 -20.46 30.66
CA GLU A 54 57.36 -20.59 30.15
C GLU A 54 58.09 -21.85 30.68
N GLU A 55 57.45 -22.70 31.48
CA GLU A 55 58.02 -23.98 31.90
C GLU A 55 57.00 -25.10 31.69
N GLY A 56 57.03 -25.76 30.53
CA GLY A 56 56.37 -27.07 30.35
C GLY A 56 55.43 -27.27 29.15
N GLU A 57 55.55 -26.52 28.07
CA GLU A 57 55.09 -27.02 26.76
C GLU A 57 56.34 -27.38 25.95
N GLU A 58 56.77 -28.65 26.05
CA GLU A 58 57.50 -29.25 24.92
C GLU A 58 56.56 -29.16 23.73
N SER A 59 56.70 -28.09 22.94
CA SER A 59 56.08 -27.97 21.63
C SER A 59 56.36 -29.29 20.91
N ILE A 60 55.30 -30.00 20.53
CA ILE A 60 55.42 -31.21 19.73
C ILE A 60 56.18 -30.80 18.48
N LYS A 61 57.47 -31.11 18.45
CA LYS A 61 58.36 -30.69 17.37
C LYS A 61 57.81 -31.28 16.10
N THR A 62 57.69 -30.47 15.06
CA THR A 62 57.28 -30.98 13.75
C THR A 62 58.28 -32.06 13.29
N PRO A 63 57.86 -33.04 12.49
CA PRO A 63 58.79 -33.99 11.87
C PRO A 63 60.02 -33.32 11.24
N ILE A 64 59.87 -32.16 10.59
CA ILE A 64 60.98 -31.34 10.08
C ILE A 64 61.89 -30.87 11.22
N GLU A 65 61.35 -30.30 12.29
CA GLU A 65 62.14 -29.81 13.43
C GLU A 65 62.92 -30.94 14.11
N GLN A 66 62.33 -32.15 14.17
CA GLN A 66 63.01 -33.34 14.67
C GLN A 66 64.17 -33.75 13.75
N GLN A 67 63.91 -33.83 12.43
CA GLN A 67 64.95 -34.17 11.45
C GLN A 67 66.09 -33.13 11.41
N ILE A 68 65.80 -31.84 11.60
CA ILE A 68 66.82 -30.78 11.70
C ILE A 68 67.67 -30.98 12.96
N ALA A 69 67.05 -31.29 14.10
CA ALA A 69 67.78 -31.53 15.33
C ALA A 69 68.70 -32.76 15.23
N ASP A 70 68.19 -33.86 14.67
CA ASP A 70 68.96 -35.10 14.50
C ASP A 70 70.11 -34.91 13.53
N SER A 71 69.86 -34.24 12.39
CA SER A 71 70.91 -33.93 11.40
C SER A 71 71.99 -33.01 11.96
N MET A 72 71.64 -32.06 12.82
CA MET A 72 72.61 -31.20 13.49
C MET A 72 73.54 -32.02 14.41
N VAL A 73 72.98 -32.95 15.17
CA VAL A 73 73.78 -33.82 16.07
C VAL A 73 74.72 -34.73 15.28
N THR A 74 74.26 -35.34 14.18
CA THR A 74 75.13 -36.20 13.35
C THR A 74 76.26 -35.42 12.71
N LEU A 75 75.98 -34.22 12.20
CA LEU A 75 76.97 -33.33 11.60
C LEU A 75 77.98 -32.80 12.63
N ASP A 76 77.52 -32.45 13.84
CA ASP A 76 78.40 -31.99 14.92
C ASP A 76 79.37 -33.09 15.37
N HIS A 77 78.90 -34.34 15.50
CA HIS A 77 79.77 -35.47 15.79
C HIS A 77 80.83 -35.66 14.70
N LEU A 78 80.42 -35.56 13.42
CA LEU A 78 81.35 -35.71 12.31
C LEU A 78 82.40 -34.59 12.28
N ILE A 79 82.02 -33.35 12.61
CA ILE A 79 82.95 -32.22 12.76
C ILE A 79 83.95 -32.48 13.88
N GLN A 80 83.49 -32.96 15.04
CA GLN A 80 84.36 -33.30 16.17
C GLN A 80 85.36 -34.39 15.79
N ASP A 81 84.91 -35.47 15.14
CA ASP A 81 85.79 -36.54 14.65
C ASP A 81 86.86 -36.01 13.69
N GLY A 82 86.49 -35.11 12.77
CA GLY A 82 87.43 -34.47 11.86
C GLY A 82 88.46 -33.58 12.56
N GLN A 83 88.01 -32.81 13.56
CA GLN A 83 88.89 -31.98 14.39
C GLN A 83 89.87 -32.85 15.19
N GLU A 84 89.43 -33.96 15.76
CA GLU A 84 90.29 -34.91 16.47
C GLU A 84 91.36 -35.50 15.53
N GLN A 85 90.96 -35.90 14.33
CA GLN A 85 91.90 -36.40 13.34
C GLN A 85 92.96 -35.35 12.96
N VAL A 86 92.59 -34.09 12.74
CA VAL A 86 93.55 -33.02 12.41
C VAL A 86 94.45 -32.66 13.60
N THR A 87 93.87 -32.54 14.80
CA THR A 87 94.61 -32.19 16.03
C THR A 87 95.62 -33.27 16.41
N ASN A 88 95.32 -34.55 16.19
CA ASN A 88 96.26 -35.66 16.43
C ASN A 88 97.60 -35.50 15.68
N ILE A 89 97.59 -35.02 14.42
CA ILE A 89 98.83 -34.79 13.65
C ILE A 89 99.59 -33.58 14.22
N ARG A 90 98.87 -32.51 14.57
CA ARG A 90 99.46 -31.30 15.16
C ARG A 90 100.16 -31.62 16.48
N VAL A 91 99.48 -32.31 17.40
CA VAL A 91 100.05 -32.71 18.70
C VAL A 91 101.27 -33.60 18.52
N ALA A 92 101.24 -34.55 17.58
CA ALA A 92 102.39 -35.41 17.28
C ALA A 92 103.58 -34.61 16.70
N ASN A 93 103.33 -33.59 15.87
CA ASN A 93 104.38 -32.71 15.35
C ASN A 93 104.99 -31.84 16.47
N ASP A 94 104.15 -31.21 17.29
CA ASP A 94 104.58 -30.39 18.42
C ASP A 94 105.44 -31.19 19.41
N ALA A 95 105.05 -32.42 19.72
CA ALA A 95 105.84 -33.32 20.57
C ALA A 95 107.23 -33.64 19.97
N ARG A 96 107.30 -33.87 18.65
CA ARG A 96 108.57 -34.12 17.93
C ARG A 96 109.46 -32.88 17.90
N GLU A 97 108.87 -31.70 17.67
CA GLU A 97 109.58 -30.42 17.67
C GLU A 97 110.20 -30.11 19.04
N VAL A 98 109.44 -30.32 20.12
CA VAL A 98 109.95 -30.15 21.50
C VAL A 98 111.14 -31.06 21.75
N LYS A 99 111.04 -32.33 21.37
CA LYS A 99 112.14 -33.30 21.48
C LYS A 99 113.38 -32.86 20.69
N ARG A 100 113.21 -32.39 19.44
CA ARG A 100 114.33 -31.90 18.62
C ARG A 100 115.03 -30.71 19.26
N ARG A 101 114.28 -29.76 19.82
CA ARG A 101 114.84 -28.59 20.51
C ARG A 101 115.66 -28.98 21.73
N GLN A 102 115.19 -29.97 22.48
CA GLN A 102 115.93 -30.51 23.62
C GLN A 102 117.27 -31.14 23.18
N GLU A 103 117.25 -32.04 22.20
CA GLU A 103 118.46 -32.69 21.67
C GLU A 103 119.47 -31.67 21.11
N GLN A 104 118.99 -30.65 20.38
CA GLN A 104 119.85 -29.57 19.87
C GLN A 104 120.45 -28.70 20.98
N ALA A 105 119.69 -28.41 22.04
CA ALA A 105 120.19 -27.66 23.19
C ALA A 105 121.30 -28.43 23.93
N GLU A 106 121.11 -29.73 24.13
CA GLU A 106 122.12 -30.63 24.72
C GLU A 106 123.39 -30.69 23.87
N ALA A 107 123.25 -30.91 22.55
CA ALA A 107 124.39 -30.91 21.62
C ALA A 107 125.13 -29.57 21.59
N ARG A 108 124.40 -28.44 21.68
CA ARG A 108 125.00 -27.09 21.75
C ARG A 108 125.87 -26.92 22.99
N ILE A 109 125.42 -27.42 24.15
CA ILE A 109 126.20 -27.35 25.40
C ILE A 109 127.50 -28.15 25.26
N VAL A 110 127.42 -29.37 24.71
CA VAL A 110 128.61 -30.22 24.52
C VAL A 110 129.63 -29.55 23.58
N ARG A 111 129.16 -29.02 22.45
CA ARG A 111 130.00 -28.30 21.49
C ARG A 111 130.65 -27.04 22.09
N MET A 112 129.92 -26.29 22.90
CA MET A 112 130.46 -25.10 23.57
C MET A 112 131.61 -25.49 24.52
N LYS A 113 131.41 -26.52 25.34
CA LYS A 113 132.45 -27.03 26.26
C LYS A 113 133.70 -27.48 25.51
N LEU A 114 133.54 -28.24 24.40
CA LEU A 114 134.67 -28.68 23.58
C LEU A 114 135.51 -27.51 23.06
N VAL A 115 134.85 -26.44 22.60
CA VAL A 115 135.54 -25.23 22.10
C VAL A 115 136.20 -24.45 23.24
N GLU A 116 135.54 -24.34 24.40
CA GLU A 116 136.10 -23.67 25.58
C GLU A 116 137.33 -24.41 26.14
N ASP A 117 137.30 -25.74 26.21
CA ASP A 117 138.42 -26.55 26.68
C ASP A 117 139.60 -26.49 25.69
N GLU A 118 139.36 -26.61 24.38
CA GLU A 118 140.39 -26.44 23.35
C GLU A 118 140.98 -25.02 23.37
N ALA A 119 140.16 -23.99 23.58
CA ALA A 119 140.63 -22.61 23.69
C ALA A 119 141.54 -22.42 24.92
N ARG A 120 141.18 -23.04 26.06
CA ARG A 120 141.99 -23.03 27.29
C ARG A 120 143.33 -23.73 27.08
N GLU A 121 143.32 -24.97 26.60
CA GLU A 121 144.53 -25.76 26.35
C GLU A 121 145.43 -25.09 25.29
N SER A 122 144.83 -24.54 24.23
CA SER A 122 145.54 -23.78 23.22
C SER A 122 146.23 -22.55 23.79
N LEU A 123 145.57 -21.84 24.71
CA LEU A 123 146.12 -20.62 25.33
C LEU A 123 147.29 -20.96 26.26
N GLU A 124 147.17 -22.01 27.08
CA GLU A 124 148.25 -22.51 27.94
C GLU A 124 149.48 -22.91 27.11
N LYS A 125 149.30 -23.71 26.04
CA LYS A 125 150.39 -24.12 25.13
C LYS A 125 151.02 -22.92 24.41
N LEU A 126 150.22 -21.93 24.01
CA LEU A 126 150.72 -20.69 23.39
C LEU A 126 151.55 -19.84 24.37
N GLU A 127 151.13 -19.74 25.63
CA GLU A 127 151.89 -19.04 26.66
C GLU A 127 153.25 -19.72 26.90
N GLU A 128 153.31 -21.05 26.96
CA GLU A 128 154.57 -21.79 27.07
C GLU A 128 155.50 -21.57 25.87
N ILE A 129 154.96 -21.60 24.65
CA ILE A 129 155.71 -21.31 23.43
C ILE A 129 156.25 -19.87 23.47
N ASN A 130 155.41 -18.90 23.84
CA ASN A 130 155.78 -17.49 23.96
C ASN A 130 156.85 -17.23 25.03
N GLN A 131 156.80 -17.93 26.16
CA GLN A 131 157.85 -17.84 27.20
C GLN A 131 159.19 -18.31 26.67
N LYS A 132 159.23 -19.43 25.94
CA LYS A 132 160.46 -19.97 25.36
C LYS A 132 161.03 -19.11 24.24
N TRP A 133 160.20 -18.39 23.48
CA TRP A 133 160.70 -17.36 22.53
C TRP A 133 161.48 -16.24 23.24
N ARG A 134 161.09 -15.87 24.47
CA ARG A 134 161.84 -14.90 25.28
C ARG A 134 163.21 -15.44 25.72
N GLU A 135 163.30 -16.74 25.98
CA GLU A 135 164.56 -17.42 26.33
C GLU A 135 165.49 -17.54 25.11
N ILE A 136 164.95 -17.95 23.95
CA ILE A 136 165.70 -18.09 22.69
C ILE A 136 166.32 -16.76 22.25
N SER A 137 165.63 -15.64 22.48
CA SER A 137 166.13 -14.29 22.18
C SER A 137 167.41 -13.91 22.94
N ASN A 138 167.75 -14.61 24.03
CA ASN A 138 168.94 -14.33 24.84
C ASN A 138 170.16 -15.19 24.46
N TYR A 139 170.01 -16.16 23.56
CA TYR A 139 171.13 -17.00 23.11
C TYR A 139 172.08 -16.24 22.17
N ARG A 140 173.38 -16.55 22.26
CA ARG A 140 174.43 -15.95 21.41
C ARG A 140 175.01 -16.94 20.37
N ASP A 141 174.63 -18.21 20.43
CA ASP A 141 175.09 -19.26 19.51
C ASP A 141 174.02 -19.58 18.44
N PRO A 142 174.31 -19.40 17.14
CA PRO A 142 173.40 -19.74 16.05
C PRO A 142 172.93 -21.20 16.00
N LEU A 143 173.73 -22.16 16.48
CA LEU A 143 173.37 -23.59 16.44
C LEU A 143 172.29 -23.93 17.47
N ASP A 144 172.42 -23.37 18.68
CA ASP A 144 171.44 -23.53 19.76
C ASP A 144 170.12 -22.84 19.41
N ILE A 145 170.19 -21.64 18.79
CA ILE A 145 169.01 -20.94 18.27
C ILE A 145 168.27 -21.79 17.24
N TYR A 146 168.99 -22.43 16.31
CA TYR A 146 168.37 -23.28 15.29
C TYR A 146 167.72 -24.53 15.90
N SER A 147 168.39 -25.20 16.85
CA SER A 147 167.85 -26.39 17.53
C SER A 147 166.55 -26.09 18.28
N ASP A 148 166.52 -25.01 19.07
CA ASP A 148 165.34 -24.64 19.83
C ASP A 148 164.23 -24.03 18.96
N MET A 149 164.58 -23.38 17.84
CA MET A 149 163.61 -22.92 16.84
C MET A 149 162.89 -24.10 16.16
N GLU A 150 163.60 -25.17 15.82
CA GLU A 150 162.95 -26.36 15.25
C GLU A 150 162.04 -27.05 16.28
N LYS A 151 162.46 -27.10 17.56
CA LYS A 151 161.59 -27.59 18.65
C LYS A 151 160.33 -26.72 18.84
N GLN A 152 160.44 -25.40 18.75
CA GLN A 152 159.27 -24.50 18.82
C GLN A 152 158.36 -24.65 17.62
N LYS A 153 158.93 -24.83 16.43
CA LYS A 153 158.17 -25.09 15.20
C LYS A 153 157.35 -26.38 15.32
N VAL A 154 157.94 -27.46 15.84
CA VAL A 154 157.22 -28.72 16.12
C VAL A 154 156.06 -28.49 17.09
N LYS A 155 156.25 -27.72 18.17
CA LYS A 155 155.18 -27.39 19.12
C LYS A 155 154.05 -26.55 18.51
N CYS A 156 154.38 -25.60 17.63
CA CYS A 156 153.39 -24.83 16.87
C CYS A 156 152.62 -25.73 15.89
N GLU A 157 153.30 -26.68 15.25
CA GLU A 157 152.65 -27.69 14.38
C GLU A 157 151.72 -28.61 15.19
N GLU A 158 152.12 -29.06 16.37
CA GLU A 158 151.28 -29.85 17.30
C GLU A 158 150.02 -29.07 17.71
N LEU A 159 150.15 -27.77 18.02
CA LEU A 159 149.00 -26.91 18.34
C LEU A 159 148.06 -26.74 17.13
N LEU A 160 148.62 -26.54 15.93
CA LEU A 160 147.81 -26.45 14.70
C LEU A 160 147.11 -27.77 14.39
N GLN A 161 147.77 -28.91 14.62
CA GLN A 161 147.17 -30.24 14.48
C GLN A 161 146.00 -30.42 15.46
N ALA A 162 146.16 -30.06 16.74
CA ALA A 162 145.07 -30.11 17.71
C ALA A 162 143.85 -29.25 17.28
N LYS A 163 144.10 -28.03 16.79
CA LYS A 163 143.04 -27.17 16.22
C LYS A 163 142.39 -27.78 14.98
N ASN A 164 143.17 -28.36 14.07
CA ASN A 164 142.65 -29.03 12.88
C ASN A 164 141.79 -30.25 13.25
N GLU A 165 142.16 -31.03 14.27
CA GLU A 165 141.35 -32.14 14.77
C GLU A 165 140.00 -31.67 15.32
N VAL A 166 139.98 -30.55 16.05
CA VAL A 166 138.73 -29.95 16.53
C VAL A 166 137.88 -29.43 15.38
N ILE A 167 138.49 -28.79 14.37
CA ILE A 167 137.80 -28.37 13.14
C ILE A 167 137.19 -29.56 12.43
N GLU A 168 137.90 -30.69 12.28
CA GLU A 168 137.35 -31.90 11.68
C GLU A 168 136.19 -32.51 12.48
N LYS A 169 136.25 -32.45 13.82
CA LYS A 169 135.13 -32.90 14.67
C LYS A 169 133.90 -32.02 14.47
N LEU A 170 134.08 -30.70 14.41
CA LEU A 170 133.00 -29.73 14.18
C LEU A 170 132.42 -29.86 12.77
N ASN A 171 133.25 -30.03 11.74
CA ASN A 171 132.79 -30.28 10.36
C ASN A 171 131.98 -31.58 10.27
N ARG A 172 132.45 -32.67 10.91
CA ARG A 172 131.67 -33.91 10.98
C ARG A 172 130.34 -33.75 11.72
N GLU A 173 130.28 -32.91 12.74
CA GLU A 173 129.03 -32.57 13.43
C GLU A 173 128.10 -31.75 12.52
N LEU A 174 128.63 -30.81 11.74
CA LEU A 174 127.87 -30.05 10.74
C LEU A 174 127.28 -30.96 9.66
N ASP A 175 128.08 -31.84 9.07
CA ASP A 175 127.62 -32.79 8.04
C ASP A 175 126.49 -33.68 8.58
N LYS A 176 126.65 -34.20 9.80
CA LYS A 176 125.60 -34.98 10.49
C LYS A 176 124.34 -34.15 10.68
N ASN A 177 124.47 -32.91 11.17
CA ASN A 177 123.33 -32.01 11.37
C ASN A 177 122.62 -31.75 10.03
N ASP A 178 123.33 -31.50 8.93
CA ASP A 178 122.75 -31.32 7.59
C ASP A 178 122.00 -32.55 7.10
N GLU A 179 122.49 -33.76 7.39
CA GLU A 179 121.72 -34.99 7.15
C GLU A 179 120.47 -35.10 8.03
N PHE A 180 120.57 -34.73 9.31
CA PHE A 180 119.41 -34.68 10.22
C PHE A 180 118.36 -33.68 9.71
N PHE A 181 118.78 -32.48 9.28
CA PHE A 181 117.89 -31.46 8.73
C PHE A 181 117.19 -31.94 7.45
N ARG A 182 117.90 -32.58 6.52
CA ARG A 182 117.29 -33.15 5.31
C ARG A 182 116.27 -34.25 5.65
N ARG A 183 116.58 -35.11 6.62
CA ARG A 183 115.67 -36.17 7.09
C ARG A 183 114.43 -35.59 7.77
N ASP A 184 114.59 -34.56 8.59
CA ASP A 184 113.48 -33.89 9.27
C ASP A 184 112.59 -33.13 8.28
N GLN A 185 113.17 -32.41 7.32
CA GLN A 185 112.40 -31.75 6.25
C GLN A 185 111.56 -32.74 5.44
N LYS A 186 112.13 -33.92 5.12
CA LYS A 186 111.39 -34.97 4.43
C LYS A 186 110.21 -35.48 5.26
N ARG A 187 110.42 -35.72 6.56
CA ARG A 187 109.34 -36.12 7.50
C ARG A 187 108.27 -35.05 7.64
N GLN A 188 108.65 -33.78 7.79
CA GLN A 188 107.71 -32.67 7.84
C GLN A 188 106.85 -32.59 6.57
N LYS A 189 107.46 -32.81 5.38
CA LYS A 189 106.71 -32.87 4.12
C LYS A 189 105.72 -34.05 4.09
N GLU A 190 106.13 -35.22 4.57
CA GLU A 190 105.25 -36.40 4.70
C GLU A 190 104.09 -36.11 5.66
N ASP A 191 104.35 -35.50 6.83
CA ASP A 191 103.32 -35.09 7.80
C ASP A 191 102.35 -34.05 7.21
N LEU A 192 102.85 -33.07 6.44
CA LEU A 192 102.01 -32.07 5.75
C LEU A 192 101.13 -32.71 4.68
N ASN A 193 101.66 -33.66 3.91
CA ASN A 193 100.87 -34.41 2.93
C ASN A 193 99.77 -35.23 3.62
N LEU A 194 100.09 -35.93 4.71
CA LEU A 194 99.10 -36.68 5.49
C LEU A 194 98.02 -35.77 6.10
N LEU A 195 98.41 -34.58 6.56
CA LEU A 195 97.48 -33.57 7.05
C LEU A 195 96.54 -33.11 5.93
N ALA A 196 97.08 -32.80 4.75
CA ALA A 196 96.29 -32.39 3.59
C ALA A 196 95.31 -33.50 3.15
N GLU A 197 95.78 -34.74 3.01
CA GLU A 197 94.94 -35.90 2.66
C GLU A 197 93.79 -36.10 3.67
N ARG A 198 94.08 -35.95 4.97
CA ARG A 198 93.08 -36.09 6.03
C ARG A 198 92.05 -34.96 6.02
N ILE A 199 92.49 -33.72 5.79
CA ILE A 199 91.59 -32.58 5.62
C ILE A 199 90.69 -32.78 4.40
N ASP A 200 91.25 -33.16 3.26
CA ASP A 200 90.47 -33.40 2.03
C ASP A 200 89.47 -34.55 2.21
N ASN A 201 89.89 -35.64 2.83
CA ASN A 201 89.00 -36.75 3.16
C ASN A 201 87.86 -36.30 4.08
N HIS A 202 88.16 -35.50 5.11
CA HIS A 202 87.15 -34.97 6.01
C HIS A 202 86.18 -34.00 5.31
N ILE A 203 86.67 -33.08 4.47
CA ILE A 203 85.82 -32.19 3.66
C ILE A 203 84.90 -33.00 2.74
N ASN A 204 85.42 -34.05 2.11
CA ASN A 204 84.62 -34.94 1.26
C ASN A 204 83.57 -35.74 2.05
N MET A 205 83.92 -36.23 3.25
CA MET A 205 82.98 -36.91 4.14
C MET A 205 81.88 -35.95 4.63
N MET A 206 82.24 -34.76 5.12
CA MET A 206 81.29 -33.71 5.51
C MET A 206 80.37 -33.33 4.36
N SER A 207 80.92 -33.10 3.17
CA SER A 207 80.12 -32.74 1.98
C SER A 207 79.11 -33.83 1.61
N LYS A 208 79.46 -35.11 1.78
CA LYS A 208 78.53 -36.23 1.57
C LYS A 208 77.47 -36.28 2.67
N ALA A 209 77.85 -36.11 3.93
CA ALA A 209 76.92 -36.08 5.05
C ALA A 209 75.91 -34.93 4.90
N TYR A 210 76.35 -33.70 4.64
CA TYR A 210 75.44 -32.57 4.39
C TYR A 210 74.45 -32.85 3.25
N ARG A 211 74.90 -33.45 2.15
CA ARG A 211 73.99 -33.82 1.04
C ARG A 211 72.97 -34.89 1.44
N GLN A 212 73.37 -35.86 2.25
CA GLN A 212 72.47 -36.91 2.73
C GLN A 212 71.45 -36.34 3.72
N GLU A 213 71.89 -35.54 4.68
CA GLU A 213 71.01 -34.87 5.64
C GLU A 213 70.01 -33.94 4.94
N LEU A 214 70.46 -33.15 3.96
CA LEU A 214 69.56 -32.33 3.14
C LEU A 214 68.55 -33.17 2.35
N ALA A 215 68.97 -34.32 1.80
CA ALA A 215 68.05 -35.19 1.07
C ALA A 215 67.01 -35.84 1.99
N MET A 216 67.39 -36.18 3.24
CA MET A 216 66.44 -36.67 4.25
C MET A 216 65.47 -35.58 4.68
N LEU A 217 65.96 -34.35 4.89
CA LEU A 217 65.11 -33.19 5.17
C LEU A 217 64.10 -32.92 4.05
N ASP A 218 64.53 -32.94 2.79
CA ASP A 218 63.63 -32.77 1.64
C ASP A 218 62.54 -33.85 1.61
N GLU A 219 62.85 -35.09 1.98
CA GLU A 219 61.86 -36.16 2.01
C GLU A 219 60.85 -35.96 3.15
N VAL A 220 61.31 -35.59 4.34
CA VAL A 220 60.43 -35.26 5.48
C VAL A 220 59.52 -34.08 5.13
N ILE A 221 60.05 -33.03 4.46
CA ILE A 221 59.26 -31.88 3.99
C ILE A 221 58.15 -32.34 3.03
N LYS A 222 58.45 -33.22 2.08
CA LYS A 222 57.42 -33.72 1.13
C LYS A 222 56.33 -34.51 1.86
N VAL A 223 56.71 -35.34 2.83
CA VAL A 223 55.75 -36.11 3.63
C VAL A 223 54.84 -35.15 4.40
N GLU A 224 55.38 -34.19 5.13
CA GLU A 224 54.57 -33.19 5.84
C GLU A 224 53.66 -32.38 4.90
N GLN A 225 54.18 -31.96 3.74
CA GLN A 225 53.36 -31.28 2.73
C GLN A 225 52.21 -32.16 2.25
N SER A 226 52.45 -33.44 2.01
CA SER A 226 51.41 -34.38 1.60
C SER A 226 50.35 -34.58 2.69
N GLU A 227 50.75 -34.72 3.95
CA GLU A 227 49.84 -34.85 5.09
C GLU A 227 49.02 -33.58 5.32
N LEU A 228 49.64 -32.40 5.18
CA LEU A 228 48.95 -31.12 5.25
C LEU A 228 47.92 -30.97 4.11
N VAL A 229 48.28 -31.35 2.89
CA VAL A 229 47.35 -31.32 1.75
C VAL A 229 46.21 -32.33 1.96
N GLU A 230 46.47 -33.52 2.48
CA GLU A 230 45.43 -34.50 2.79
C GLU A 230 44.48 -34.03 3.88
N SER A 231 45.00 -33.44 4.97
CA SER A 231 44.17 -32.91 6.05
C SER A 231 43.27 -31.77 5.58
N THR A 232 43.83 -30.80 4.85
CA THR A 232 43.05 -29.69 4.28
C THR A 232 42.03 -30.17 3.24
N ASN A 233 42.38 -31.15 2.39
CA ASN A 233 41.42 -31.75 1.46
C ASN A 233 40.27 -32.46 2.18
N LYS A 234 40.54 -33.16 3.29
CA LYS A 234 39.48 -33.77 4.12
C LYS A 234 38.54 -32.71 4.70
N GLU A 235 39.07 -31.61 5.22
CA GLU A 235 38.26 -30.47 5.68
C GLU A 235 37.39 -29.89 4.55
N TRP A 236 37.95 -29.72 3.35
CA TRP A 236 37.19 -29.28 2.18
C TRP A 236 36.10 -30.28 1.79
N GLU A 237 36.38 -31.58 1.77
CA GLU A 237 35.38 -32.62 1.50
C GLU A 237 34.25 -32.61 2.52
N GLU A 238 34.54 -32.37 3.80
CA GLU A 238 33.54 -32.24 4.84
C GLU A 238 32.63 -31.03 4.61
N LEU A 239 33.21 -29.87 4.27
CA LEU A 239 32.46 -28.66 3.92
C LEU A 239 31.59 -28.87 2.67
N TYR A 240 32.09 -29.55 1.64
CA TYR A 240 31.29 -29.89 0.46
C TYR A 240 30.12 -30.81 0.82
N LYS A 241 30.34 -31.84 1.65
CA LYS A 241 29.28 -32.72 2.14
C LYS A 241 28.24 -31.96 2.96
N GLU A 242 28.66 -30.98 3.76
CA GLU A 242 27.73 -30.13 4.51
C GLU A 242 26.90 -29.24 3.59
N ARG A 243 27.53 -28.55 2.64
CA ARG A 243 26.83 -27.76 1.62
C ARG A 243 25.82 -28.60 0.86
N ASP A 244 26.19 -29.80 0.39
CA ASP A 244 25.29 -30.67 -0.37
C ASP A 244 24.07 -31.10 0.49
N LYS A 245 24.26 -31.35 1.79
CA LYS A 245 23.15 -31.61 2.72
C LYS A 245 22.23 -30.39 2.85
N GLU A 246 22.79 -29.20 3.00
CA GLU A 246 22.02 -27.96 3.07
C GLU A 246 21.24 -27.69 1.78
N GLU A 247 21.85 -27.92 0.61
CA GLU A 247 21.19 -27.81 -0.69
C GLU A 247 19.99 -28.76 -0.78
N VAL A 248 20.15 -30.02 -0.37
CA VAL A 248 19.04 -30.99 -0.33
C VAL A 248 17.93 -30.52 0.60
N VAL A 249 18.27 -30.01 1.79
CA VAL A 249 17.28 -29.47 2.74
C VAL A 249 16.54 -28.26 2.14
N ASN A 250 17.26 -27.35 1.49
CA ASN A 250 16.68 -26.18 0.84
C ASN A 250 15.75 -26.58 -0.32
N MET A 251 16.14 -27.57 -1.12
CA MET A 251 15.31 -28.11 -2.19
C MET A 251 14.04 -28.75 -1.63
N LYS A 252 14.12 -29.52 -0.53
CA LYS A 252 12.93 -30.06 0.15
C LYS A 252 11.98 -28.97 0.61
N LYS A 253 12.48 -27.90 1.24
CA LYS A 253 11.65 -26.74 1.63
C LYS A 253 10.95 -26.08 0.44
N LYS A 254 11.63 -25.96 -0.70
CA LYS A 254 11.01 -25.45 -1.94
C LYS A 254 9.91 -26.37 -2.44
N PHE A 255 10.10 -27.69 -2.40
CA PHE A 255 9.07 -28.66 -2.78
C PHE A 255 7.88 -28.61 -1.82
N GLU A 256 8.10 -28.53 -0.52
CA GLU A 256 7.04 -28.36 0.49
C GLU A 256 6.22 -27.09 0.21
N LEU A 257 6.89 -25.97 -0.06
CA LEU A 257 6.22 -24.71 -0.42
C LEU A 257 5.38 -24.84 -1.70
N ILE A 258 5.88 -25.54 -2.72
CA ILE A 258 5.12 -25.81 -3.96
C ILE A 258 3.87 -26.65 -3.65
N ILE A 259 4.00 -27.68 -2.82
CA ILE A 259 2.88 -28.53 -2.41
C ILE A 259 1.84 -27.70 -1.65
N ASP A 260 2.27 -26.79 -0.78
CA ASP A 260 1.36 -25.92 -0.05
C ASP A 260 0.64 -24.93 -0.97
N PHE A 261 1.34 -24.35 -1.96
CA PHE A 261 0.69 -23.53 -2.99
C PHE A 261 -0.30 -24.33 -3.85
N GLU A 262 -0.01 -25.59 -4.16
CA GLU A 262 -0.92 -26.46 -4.90
C GLU A 262 -2.20 -26.71 -4.10
N LYS A 263 -2.08 -26.99 -2.79
CA LYS A 263 -3.25 -27.11 -1.89
C LYS A 263 -4.05 -25.81 -1.83
N GLU A 264 -3.39 -24.66 -1.69
CA GLU A 264 -4.07 -23.35 -1.69
C GLU A 264 -4.82 -23.13 -3.01
N MET A 265 -4.20 -23.43 -4.14
CA MET A 265 -4.82 -23.34 -5.46
C MET A 265 -6.06 -24.23 -5.56
N ASP A 266 -5.99 -25.47 -5.08
CA ASP A 266 -7.12 -26.39 -5.02
C ASP A 266 -8.25 -25.86 -4.15
N THR A 267 -7.94 -25.28 -2.99
CA THR A 267 -8.98 -24.67 -2.12
C THR A 267 -9.69 -23.51 -2.81
N ILE A 268 -8.93 -22.62 -3.47
CA ILE A 268 -9.49 -21.51 -4.25
C ILE A 268 -10.35 -22.03 -5.40
N HIS A 269 -9.92 -23.09 -6.09
CA HIS A 269 -10.72 -23.71 -7.15
C HIS A 269 -12.06 -24.23 -6.64
N VAL A 270 -12.08 -24.91 -5.48
CA VAL A 270 -13.32 -25.38 -4.85
C VAL A 270 -14.21 -24.21 -4.46
N GLU A 271 -13.67 -23.19 -3.79
CA GLU A 271 -14.43 -22.00 -3.39
C GLU A 271 -15.04 -21.27 -4.59
N HIS A 272 -14.27 -21.11 -5.68
CA HIS A 272 -14.77 -20.51 -6.91
C HIS A 272 -15.89 -21.34 -7.54
N GLN A 273 -15.74 -22.67 -7.53
CA GLN A 273 -16.78 -23.57 -8.04
C GLN A 273 -18.05 -23.50 -7.18
N GLU A 274 -17.93 -23.37 -5.86
CA GLU A 274 -19.05 -23.16 -4.94
C GLU A 274 -19.75 -21.83 -5.20
N LYS A 275 -19.00 -20.71 -5.26
CA LYS A 275 -19.55 -19.38 -5.61
C LYS A 275 -20.27 -19.40 -6.96
N TYR A 276 -19.71 -20.09 -7.95
CA TYR A 276 -20.36 -20.28 -9.25
C TYR A 276 -21.66 -21.08 -9.13
N ARG A 277 -21.66 -22.20 -8.39
CA ARG A 277 -22.87 -23.02 -8.15
C ARG A 277 -23.93 -22.22 -7.42
N GLU A 278 -23.56 -21.45 -6.41
CA GLU A 278 -24.47 -20.54 -5.69
C GLU A 278 -25.11 -19.52 -6.63
N ALA A 279 -24.29 -18.80 -7.41
CA ALA A 279 -24.79 -17.82 -8.37
C ALA A 279 -25.73 -18.46 -9.41
N LYS A 280 -25.35 -19.64 -9.93
CA LYS A 280 -26.19 -20.41 -10.84
C LYS A 280 -27.53 -20.78 -10.21
N MET A 281 -27.54 -21.31 -8.98
CA MET A 281 -28.77 -21.65 -8.26
C MET A 281 -29.66 -20.42 -8.03
N ARG A 282 -29.08 -19.26 -7.68
CA ARG A 282 -29.83 -18.00 -7.51
C ARG A 282 -30.48 -17.57 -8.83
N LEU A 283 -29.72 -17.52 -9.92
CA LEU A 283 -30.25 -17.13 -11.24
C LEU A 283 -31.31 -18.12 -11.74
N GLU A 284 -31.13 -19.42 -11.52
CA GLU A 284 -32.15 -20.42 -11.85
C GLU A 284 -33.43 -20.23 -11.01
N ALA A 285 -33.30 -19.86 -9.73
CA ALA A 285 -34.46 -19.54 -8.89
C ALA A 285 -35.20 -18.29 -9.39
N ASP A 286 -34.47 -17.22 -9.75
CA ASP A 286 -35.05 -15.99 -10.31
C ASP A 286 -35.77 -16.27 -11.64
N ILE A 287 -35.17 -17.10 -12.52
CA ILE A 287 -35.81 -17.54 -13.76
C ILE A 287 -37.12 -18.27 -13.47
N ARG A 288 -37.16 -19.17 -12.47
CA ARG A 288 -38.40 -19.87 -12.08
C ARG A 288 -39.47 -18.90 -11.57
N VAL A 289 -39.08 -17.90 -10.77
CA VAL A 289 -40.02 -16.87 -10.28
C VAL A 289 -40.59 -16.06 -11.45
N LEU A 290 -39.73 -15.56 -12.35
CA LEU A 290 -40.15 -14.80 -13.53
C LEU A 290 -41.05 -15.63 -14.46
N GLN A 291 -40.74 -16.92 -14.63
CA GLN A 291 -41.61 -17.84 -15.37
C GLN A 291 -43.00 -17.96 -14.71
N GLN A 292 -43.05 -18.08 -13.39
CA GLN A 292 -44.32 -18.14 -12.66
C GLN A 292 -45.12 -16.84 -12.79
N GLU A 293 -44.47 -15.68 -12.71
CA GLU A 293 -45.12 -14.37 -12.91
C GLU A 293 -45.66 -14.22 -14.33
N LEU A 294 -44.89 -14.64 -15.32
CA LEU A 294 -45.29 -14.63 -16.72
C LEU A 294 -46.51 -15.51 -16.96
N GLU A 295 -46.56 -16.72 -16.40
CA GLU A 295 -47.74 -17.59 -16.48
C GLU A 295 -48.95 -16.99 -15.74
N LYS A 296 -48.76 -16.34 -14.58
CA LYS A 296 -49.83 -15.60 -13.90
C LYS A 296 -50.40 -14.49 -14.79
N ILE A 297 -49.54 -13.69 -15.44
CA ILE A 297 -49.98 -12.61 -16.34
C ILE A 297 -50.71 -13.18 -17.55
N LYS A 298 -50.21 -14.26 -18.16
CA LYS A 298 -50.90 -14.95 -19.26
C LYS A 298 -52.31 -15.38 -18.85
N ALA A 299 -52.46 -16.01 -17.68
CA ALA A 299 -53.75 -16.42 -17.16
C ALA A 299 -54.70 -15.23 -16.93
N LEU A 300 -54.19 -14.11 -16.38
CA LEU A 300 -54.96 -12.88 -16.20
C LEU A 300 -55.40 -12.26 -17.53
N CYS A 301 -54.52 -12.23 -18.53
CA CYS A 301 -54.84 -11.74 -19.87
C CYS A 301 -55.91 -12.60 -20.54
N LEU A 302 -55.81 -13.93 -20.44
CA LEU A 302 -56.81 -14.86 -20.97
C LEU A 302 -58.18 -14.63 -20.30
N LEU A 303 -58.21 -14.53 -18.96
CA LEU A 303 -59.43 -14.22 -18.23
C LEU A 303 -60.03 -12.86 -18.63
N ASN A 304 -59.20 -11.84 -18.83
CA ASN A 304 -59.66 -10.52 -19.28
C ASN A 304 -60.18 -10.57 -20.73
N SER A 305 -59.59 -11.38 -21.60
CA SER A 305 -60.10 -11.63 -22.95
C SER A 305 -61.49 -12.25 -22.89
N GLU A 306 -61.67 -13.31 -22.11
CA GLU A 306 -62.98 -13.96 -21.92
C GLU A 306 -64.03 -13.00 -21.33
N LYS A 307 -63.64 -12.14 -20.37
CA LYS A 307 -64.50 -11.09 -19.82
C LYS A 307 -64.91 -10.06 -20.88
N LEU A 308 -63.97 -9.65 -21.74
CA LEU A 308 -64.24 -8.72 -22.84
C LEU A 308 -65.19 -9.36 -23.86
N ASP A 309 -64.98 -10.62 -24.24
CA ASP A 309 -65.84 -11.37 -25.16
C ASP A 309 -67.26 -11.52 -24.59
N TYR A 310 -67.37 -11.81 -23.29
CA TYR A 310 -68.65 -11.87 -22.60
C TYR A 310 -69.37 -10.51 -22.59
N ASN A 311 -68.67 -9.44 -22.21
CA ASN A 311 -69.22 -8.08 -22.23
C ASN A 311 -69.66 -7.66 -23.63
N PHE A 312 -68.87 -7.98 -24.64
CA PHE A 312 -69.20 -7.75 -26.04
C PHE A 312 -70.47 -8.50 -26.45
N LEU A 313 -70.61 -9.77 -26.05
CA LEU A 313 -71.82 -10.55 -26.34
C LEU A 313 -73.07 -9.95 -25.68
N ILE A 314 -72.96 -9.48 -24.44
CA ILE A 314 -74.05 -8.76 -23.75
C ILE A 314 -74.42 -7.49 -24.52
N LEU A 315 -73.42 -6.66 -24.86
CA LEU A 315 -73.66 -5.42 -25.61
C LEU A 315 -74.33 -5.70 -26.95
N LYS A 316 -73.87 -6.74 -27.67
CA LYS A 316 -74.46 -7.17 -28.94
C LYS A 316 -75.92 -7.62 -28.77
N LYS A 317 -76.24 -8.38 -27.71
CA LYS A 317 -77.63 -8.74 -27.39
C LYS A 317 -78.47 -7.51 -27.06
N ARG A 318 -77.95 -6.60 -26.23
CA ARG A 318 -78.61 -5.34 -25.88
C ARG A 318 -78.85 -4.45 -27.11
N ASP A 319 -77.90 -4.40 -28.04
CA ASP A 319 -78.07 -3.67 -29.30
C ASP A 319 -79.12 -4.30 -30.20
N ALA A 320 -79.17 -5.63 -30.28
CA ALA A 320 -80.25 -6.33 -30.99
C ALA A 320 -81.63 -6.02 -30.35
N GLU A 321 -81.74 -6.07 -29.02
CA GLU A 321 -82.96 -5.68 -28.29
C GLU A 321 -83.31 -4.20 -28.52
N ASN A 322 -82.33 -3.30 -28.47
CA ASN A 322 -82.50 -1.88 -28.75
C ASN A 322 -82.98 -1.64 -30.20
N ILE A 323 -82.47 -2.38 -31.19
CA ILE A 323 -82.93 -2.30 -32.58
C ILE A 323 -84.39 -2.73 -32.68
N ILE A 324 -84.77 -3.84 -32.03
CA ILE A 324 -86.16 -4.31 -31.98
C ILE A 324 -87.06 -3.28 -31.31
N MET A 325 -86.64 -2.72 -30.18
CA MET A 325 -87.38 -1.70 -29.44
C MET A 325 -87.51 -0.40 -30.23
N LYS A 326 -86.44 0.07 -30.88
CA LYS A 326 -86.47 1.22 -31.81
C LYS A 326 -87.44 0.96 -32.96
N ALA A 327 -87.45 -0.24 -33.55
CA ALA A 327 -88.40 -0.60 -34.59
C ALA A 327 -89.85 -0.63 -34.08
N HIS A 328 -90.10 -1.09 -32.85
CA HIS A 328 -91.41 -1.02 -32.22
C HIS A 328 -91.84 0.43 -31.96
N GLN A 329 -90.96 1.26 -31.41
CA GLN A 329 -91.23 2.68 -31.17
C GLN A 329 -91.47 3.42 -32.49
N LYS A 330 -90.68 3.17 -33.54
CA LYS A 330 -90.90 3.74 -34.88
C LYS A 330 -92.26 3.35 -35.46
N ARG A 331 -92.67 2.09 -35.33
CA ARG A 331 -94.02 1.64 -35.71
C ARG A 331 -95.11 2.36 -34.90
N ARG A 332 -94.91 2.57 -33.60
CA ARG A 332 -95.85 3.32 -32.75
C ARG A 332 -95.93 4.79 -33.16
N ILE A 333 -94.80 5.44 -33.43
CA ILE A 333 -94.73 6.81 -33.93
C ILE A 333 -95.51 6.92 -35.25
N ASN A 334 -95.27 6.04 -36.22
CA ASN A 334 -96.00 6.06 -37.49
C ASN A 334 -97.52 5.93 -37.29
N LYS A 335 -97.98 5.01 -36.43
CA LYS A 335 -99.42 4.91 -36.08
C LYS A 335 -99.97 6.19 -35.45
N LEU A 336 -99.21 6.84 -34.56
CA LEU A 336 -99.60 8.11 -33.96
C LEU A 336 -99.58 9.24 -35.00
N GLN A 337 -98.61 9.25 -35.92
CA GLN A 337 -98.53 10.19 -37.04
C GLN A 337 -99.77 10.07 -37.93
N ASP A 338 -100.21 8.85 -38.24
CA ASP A 338 -101.43 8.59 -39.00
C ASP A 338 -102.68 9.12 -38.27
N VAL A 339 -102.75 8.92 -36.95
CA VAL A 339 -103.84 9.48 -36.12
C VAL A 339 -103.80 11.00 -36.13
N VAL A 340 -102.62 11.61 -35.97
CA VAL A 340 -102.44 13.07 -36.03
C VAL A 340 -102.85 13.60 -37.40
N ASN A 341 -102.46 12.95 -38.49
CA ASN A 341 -102.84 13.35 -39.84
C ASN A 341 -104.35 13.23 -40.07
N LYS A 342 -104.99 12.15 -39.57
CA LYS A 342 -106.47 12.02 -39.60
C LYS A 342 -107.17 13.11 -38.79
N LEU A 343 -106.65 13.43 -37.60
CA LEU A 343 -107.19 14.51 -36.77
C LEU A 343 -106.99 15.87 -37.43
N ARG A 344 -105.82 16.14 -38.02
CA ARG A 344 -105.55 17.36 -38.79
C ARG A 344 -106.51 17.51 -39.96
N ALA A 345 -106.72 16.46 -40.75
CA ALA A 345 -107.69 16.47 -41.84
C ALA A 345 -109.12 16.76 -41.34
N ARG A 346 -109.52 16.15 -40.21
CA ARG A 346 -110.84 16.39 -39.59
C ARG A 346 -110.99 17.81 -39.04
N ILE A 347 -109.95 18.37 -38.45
CA ILE A 347 -109.92 19.77 -38.02
C ILE A 347 -110.03 20.68 -39.23
N GLU A 348 -109.28 20.42 -40.31
CA GLU A 348 -109.32 21.24 -41.52
C GLU A 348 -110.71 21.20 -42.18
N GLU A 349 -111.38 20.06 -42.18
CA GLU A 349 -112.76 19.92 -42.64
C GLU A 349 -113.76 20.64 -41.72
N ALA A 350 -113.59 20.56 -40.39
CA ALA A 350 -114.36 21.33 -39.43
C ALA A 350 -114.12 22.85 -39.56
N GLU A 351 -112.90 23.29 -39.84
CA GLU A 351 -112.58 24.70 -40.11
C GLU A 351 -113.23 25.20 -41.41
N ARG A 352 -113.22 24.39 -42.47
CA ARG A 352 -113.90 24.76 -43.74
C ARG A 352 -115.41 24.89 -43.56
N THR A 353 -116.04 23.93 -42.87
CA THR A 353 -117.48 23.96 -42.59
C THR A 353 -117.87 25.13 -41.69
N THR A 354 -117.15 25.34 -40.59
CA THR A 354 -117.39 26.49 -39.69
C THR A 354 -117.08 27.83 -40.34
N LYS A 355 -116.08 27.95 -41.22
CA LYS A 355 -115.86 29.17 -42.02
C LYS A 355 -117.02 29.44 -42.97
N ALA A 356 -117.53 28.42 -43.66
CA ALA A 356 -118.70 28.55 -44.52
C ALA A 356 -119.95 28.97 -43.74
N GLU A 357 -120.20 28.38 -42.57
CA GLU A 357 -121.30 28.78 -41.68
C GLU A 357 -121.13 30.20 -41.14
N LYS A 358 -119.91 30.55 -40.68
CA LYS A 358 -119.60 31.90 -40.20
C LYS A 358 -119.88 32.92 -41.30
N GLN A 359 -119.44 32.64 -42.52
CA GLN A 359 -119.64 33.53 -43.68
C GLN A 359 -121.14 33.71 -43.97
N ARG A 360 -121.91 32.62 -43.98
CA ARG A 360 -123.38 32.65 -44.12
C ARG A 360 -124.06 33.49 -43.04
N LEU A 361 -123.65 33.33 -41.77
CA LEU A 361 -124.19 34.08 -40.64
C LEU A 361 -123.82 35.57 -40.70
N THR A 362 -122.58 35.91 -41.08
CA THR A 362 -122.20 37.32 -41.29
C THR A 362 -123.01 37.98 -42.40
N ASP A 363 -123.31 37.26 -43.48
CA ASP A 363 -124.15 37.80 -44.56
C ASP A 363 -125.60 38.03 -44.08
N GLU A 364 -126.15 37.14 -43.25
CA GLU A 364 -127.44 37.33 -42.58
C GLU A 364 -127.42 38.53 -41.62
N VAL A 365 -126.37 38.67 -40.80
CA VAL A 365 -126.21 39.79 -39.85
C VAL A 365 -126.08 41.13 -40.59
N LEU A 366 -125.31 41.21 -41.68
CA LEU A 366 -125.19 42.43 -42.47
C LEU A 366 -126.53 42.85 -43.09
N LYS A 367 -127.33 41.88 -43.58
CA LYS A 367 -128.70 42.15 -44.07
C LYS A 367 -129.60 42.69 -42.96
N LEU A 368 -129.57 42.09 -41.76
CA LEU A 368 -130.36 42.55 -40.62
C LEU A 368 -129.90 43.92 -40.10
N HIS A 369 -128.60 44.17 -40.06
CA HIS A 369 -128.05 45.47 -39.63
C HIS A 369 -128.47 46.61 -40.56
N ASN A 370 -128.42 46.38 -41.88
CA ASN A 370 -128.92 47.37 -42.85
C ASN A 370 -130.42 47.64 -42.68
N ASN A 371 -131.23 46.61 -42.41
CA ASN A 371 -132.65 46.79 -42.09
C ASN A 371 -132.87 47.62 -40.81
N ILE A 372 -132.05 47.42 -39.76
CA ILE A 372 -132.14 48.20 -38.52
C ILE A 372 -131.78 49.67 -38.75
N ILE A 373 -130.72 49.96 -39.52
CA ILE A 373 -130.34 51.34 -39.84
C ILE A 373 -131.47 52.06 -40.58
N ASP A 374 -132.11 51.40 -41.55
CA ASP A 374 -133.22 51.99 -42.31
C ASP A 374 -134.47 52.21 -41.45
N ILE A 375 -134.76 51.33 -40.48
CA ILE A 375 -135.85 51.55 -39.50
C ILE A 375 -135.50 52.70 -38.55
N GLY A 376 -134.25 52.79 -38.08
CA GLY A 376 -133.78 53.86 -37.20
C GLY A 376 -133.95 55.24 -37.84
N ARG A 377 -133.49 55.42 -39.08
CA ARG A 377 -133.68 56.70 -39.80
C ARG A 377 -135.16 57.09 -39.94
N LYS A 378 -136.05 56.13 -40.15
CA LYS A 378 -137.50 56.39 -40.22
C LYS A 378 -138.07 56.80 -38.87
N ALA A 379 -137.60 56.22 -37.76
CA ALA A 379 -138.08 56.55 -36.41
C ALA A 379 -137.69 57.98 -35.98
N ASP A 380 -136.46 58.41 -36.27
CA ASP A 380 -136.00 59.77 -35.91
C ASP A 380 -136.78 60.85 -36.67
N GLN A 381 -137.06 60.63 -37.96
CA GLN A 381 -137.93 61.53 -38.75
C GLN A 381 -139.35 61.63 -38.17
N PHE A 382 -139.90 60.53 -37.64
CA PHE A 382 -141.24 60.55 -37.03
C PHE A 382 -141.26 61.31 -35.70
N ALA A 383 -140.22 61.19 -34.87
CA ALA A 383 -140.14 61.89 -33.59
C ALA A 383 -140.09 63.41 -33.76
N GLU A 384 -139.28 63.91 -34.70
CA GLU A 384 -139.12 65.35 -34.95
C GLU A 384 -140.43 66.00 -35.44
N VAL A 385 -141.22 65.28 -36.24
CA VAL A 385 -142.52 65.76 -36.74
C VAL A 385 -143.56 65.81 -35.62
N ASN A 386 -143.53 64.85 -34.68
CA ASN A 386 -144.50 64.78 -33.59
C ASN A 386 -144.33 65.90 -32.56
N ASP A 387 -143.08 66.23 -32.19
CA ASP A 387 -142.78 67.29 -31.21
C ASP A 387 -143.21 68.68 -31.71
N LYS A 388 -143.02 68.97 -33.01
CA LYS A 388 -143.50 70.21 -33.62
C LYS A 388 -145.02 70.34 -33.53
N LYS A 389 -145.75 69.23 -33.68
CA LYS A 389 -147.22 69.20 -33.65
C LYS A 389 -147.77 69.35 -32.23
N TYR A 390 -147.10 68.77 -31.23
CA TYR A 390 -147.52 68.88 -29.83
C TYR A 390 -147.44 70.31 -29.29
N ASN A 391 -146.36 71.03 -29.58
CA ASN A 391 -146.20 72.41 -29.07
C ASN A 391 -147.23 73.39 -29.66
N GLN A 392 -147.64 73.22 -30.91
CA GLN A 392 -148.69 74.05 -31.53
C GLN A 392 -150.06 73.88 -30.86
N VAL A 393 -150.40 72.67 -30.40
CA VAL A 393 -151.68 72.39 -29.72
C VAL A 393 -151.71 72.98 -28.31
N TRP A 394 -150.57 72.99 -27.62
CA TRP A 394 -150.46 73.54 -26.26
C TRP A 394 -150.75 75.05 -26.23
N GLU A 395 -150.13 75.80 -27.15
CA GLU A 395 -150.31 77.26 -27.25
C GLU A 395 -151.76 77.65 -27.58
N MET A 396 -152.43 76.87 -28.42
CA MET A 396 -153.83 77.11 -28.79
C MET A 396 -154.76 76.98 -27.57
N ASN A 397 -154.58 75.95 -26.74
CA ASN A 397 -155.45 75.69 -25.59
C ASN A 397 -155.25 76.68 -24.43
N GLU A 398 -154.02 77.18 -24.21
CA GLU A 398 -153.75 78.17 -23.16
C GLU A 398 -154.51 79.49 -23.41
N ASN A 399 -154.58 79.91 -24.68
CA ASN A 399 -155.29 81.13 -25.05
C ASN A 399 -156.81 80.99 -24.90
N ILE A 400 -157.38 79.83 -25.25
CA ILE A 400 -158.83 79.56 -25.08
C ILE A 400 -159.24 79.61 -23.60
N ALA A 401 -158.39 79.12 -22.70
CA ALA A 401 -158.69 79.10 -21.27
C ALA A 401 -158.69 80.51 -20.64
N LYS A 402 -157.80 81.41 -21.09
CA LYS A 402 -157.74 82.81 -20.61
C LYS A 402 -158.99 83.61 -21.04
N ASP A 403 -159.46 83.41 -22.28
CA ASP A 403 -160.67 84.06 -22.81
C ASP A 403 -161.95 83.67 -22.04
N LEU A 404 -162.05 82.41 -21.61
CA LEU A 404 -163.18 81.92 -20.81
C LEU A 404 -163.18 82.49 -19.39
N LEU A 405 -162.00 82.71 -18.80
CA LEU A 405 -161.85 83.27 -17.46
C LEU A 405 -162.34 84.73 -17.40
N GLU A 406 -162.03 85.54 -18.42
CA GLU A 406 -162.50 86.93 -18.52
C GLU A 406 -164.03 87.03 -18.60
N LYS A 407 -164.68 86.10 -19.32
CA LYS A 407 -166.14 86.06 -19.46
C LYS A 407 -166.84 85.70 -18.14
N ILE A 408 -166.22 84.85 -17.31
CA ILE A 408 -166.78 84.46 -16.01
C ILE A 408 -166.65 85.61 -15.00
N LEU A 409 -165.51 86.31 -15.00
CA LEU A 409 -165.30 87.47 -14.12
C LEU A 409 -166.23 88.64 -14.45
N THR A 410 -166.54 88.85 -15.73
CA THR A 410 -167.51 89.87 -16.16
C THR A 410 -168.95 89.50 -15.80
N ALA A 411 -169.33 88.21 -15.85
CA ALA A 411 -170.63 87.76 -15.39
C ALA A 411 -170.80 87.88 -13.87
N ASP A 412 -169.77 87.55 -13.08
CA ASP A 412 -169.79 87.65 -11.62
C ASP A 412 -169.94 89.10 -11.12
N ARG A 413 -169.32 90.06 -11.83
CA ARG A 413 -169.49 91.50 -11.57
C ARG A 413 -170.92 91.97 -11.76
N VAL A 414 -171.60 91.53 -12.82
CA VAL A 414 -172.97 91.95 -13.14
C VAL A 414 -173.96 91.43 -12.10
N ILE A 415 -173.76 90.20 -11.61
CA ILE A 415 -174.62 89.60 -10.57
C ILE A 415 -174.46 90.36 -9.25
N HIS A 416 -173.22 90.65 -8.85
CA HIS A 416 -172.97 91.36 -7.60
C HIS A 416 -173.51 92.80 -7.59
N GLU A 417 -173.39 93.54 -8.70
CA GLU A 417 -173.84 94.93 -8.77
C GLU A 417 -175.37 95.08 -8.95
N GLN A 418 -176.04 94.22 -9.75
CA GLN A 418 -177.44 94.47 -10.13
C GLN A 418 -178.50 93.78 -9.26
N GLN A 419 -178.19 92.65 -8.60
CA GLN A 419 -179.20 91.91 -7.82
C GLN A 419 -179.04 92.04 -6.30
N LEU A 420 -177.85 92.35 -5.79
CA LEU A 420 -177.56 92.27 -4.36
C LEU A 420 -177.28 93.62 -3.68
N GLY A 421 -177.13 94.71 -4.44
CA GLY A 421 -176.91 96.06 -3.87
C GLY A 421 -175.65 96.19 -3.01
N LEU A 422 -174.70 95.26 -3.13
CA LEU A 422 -173.43 95.23 -2.40
C LEU A 422 -172.27 95.63 -3.33
N PRO A 423 -171.28 96.41 -2.87
CA PRO A 423 -170.10 96.71 -3.67
C PRO A 423 -169.25 95.45 -3.88
N TRP A 424 -169.03 95.09 -5.16
CA TRP A 424 -168.23 93.93 -5.58
C TRP A 424 -166.72 94.16 -5.44
N GLN A 425 -165.96 93.12 -5.07
CA GLN A 425 -164.49 93.10 -5.15
C GLN A 425 -164.01 91.81 -5.83
N PRO A 426 -163.04 91.90 -6.78
CA PRO A 426 -162.56 90.76 -7.56
C PRO A 426 -161.60 89.84 -6.76
N PRO A 427 -161.66 88.51 -6.94
CA PRO A 427 -160.69 87.56 -6.39
C PRO A 427 -159.35 87.56 -7.15
N ASP A 428 -158.27 87.35 -6.40
CA ASP A 428 -156.90 87.22 -6.92
C ASP A 428 -156.70 85.88 -7.66
N LEU A 429 -156.19 85.92 -8.89
CA LEU A 429 -156.07 84.75 -9.80
C LEU A 429 -154.62 84.60 -10.29
N SER A 430 -153.83 83.80 -9.57
CA SER A 430 -152.54 83.29 -10.05
C SER A 430 -152.75 82.00 -10.85
N ILE A 431 -152.34 81.97 -12.13
CA ILE A 431 -152.37 80.78 -13.00
C ILE A 431 -150.99 80.10 -13.01
N MET A 432 -150.92 78.80 -12.73
CA MET A 432 -149.69 77.98 -12.55
C MET A 432 -148.94 77.68 -13.87
N THR A 433 -147.61 77.47 -13.78
CA THR A 433 -146.70 77.25 -14.93
C THR A 433 -146.49 75.77 -15.33
N LYS A 434 -146.18 75.54 -16.63
CA LYS A 434 -146.04 74.23 -17.34
C LYS A 434 -145.17 73.16 -16.66
N SER A 435 -144.23 73.55 -15.79
CA SER A 435 -143.28 72.67 -15.10
C SER A 435 -143.86 71.92 -13.89
N GLU A 436 -145.04 72.33 -13.40
CA GLU A 436 -145.61 71.85 -12.13
C GLU A 436 -146.82 70.92 -12.30
N LEU A 437 -147.14 70.55 -13.55
CA LEU A 437 -148.25 69.65 -13.89
C LEU A 437 -147.90 68.17 -13.62
N PRO A 438 -148.72 67.43 -12.83
CA PRO A 438 -148.49 66.02 -12.49
C PRO A 438 -148.37 65.08 -13.70
N SER A 439 -148.98 65.44 -14.84
CA SER A 439 -148.92 64.66 -16.08
C SER A 439 -147.55 64.72 -16.75
N PHE A 440 -146.86 65.86 -16.69
CA PHE A 440 -145.54 66.04 -17.32
C PHE A 440 -144.42 65.36 -16.53
N SER A 441 -144.47 65.40 -15.18
CA SER A 441 -143.49 64.71 -14.33
C SER A 441 -143.61 63.18 -14.41
N SER A 442 -144.84 62.66 -14.50
CA SER A 442 -145.08 61.22 -14.69
C SER A 442 -144.60 60.73 -16.07
N ALA A 443 -144.79 61.52 -17.13
CA ALA A 443 -144.29 61.20 -18.46
C ALA A 443 -142.75 61.17 -18.52
N MET A 444 -142.05 62.13 -17.92
CA MET A 444 -140.58 62.12 -17.84
C MET A 444 -140.05 60.96 -17.00
N GLN A 445 -140.73 60.56 -15.91
CA GLN A 445 -140.34 59.36 -15.15
C GLN A 445 -140.56 58.05 -15.93
N ALA A 446 -141.56 57.98 -16.81
CA ALA A 446 -141.77 56.83 -17.69
C ALA A 446 -140.67 56.72 -18.76
N VAL A 447 -140.23 57.84 -19.34
CA VAL A 447 -139.09 57.89 -20.28
C VAL A 447 -137.80 57.45 -19.60
N ASP A 448 -137.55 57.88 -18.36
CA ASP A 448 -136.35 57.54 -17.61
C ASP A 448 -136.32 56.07 -17.15
N LYS A 449 -137.50 55.45 -16.89
CA LYS A 449 -137.63 53.99 -16.69
C LYS A 449 -137.35 53.20 -17.98
N LEU A 450 -137.83 53.67 -19.14
CA LEU A 450 -137.58 53.03 -20.45
C LEU A 450 -136.10 53.08 -20.85
N PHE A 451 -135.36 54.13 -20.49
CA PHE A 451 -133.92 54.21 -20.72
C PHE A 451 -133.09 53.34 -19.75
N LYS A 452 -133.57 53.10 -18.50
CA LYS A 452 -132.93 52.15 -17.57
C LYS A 452 -133.16 50.68 -17.93
N ASP A 453 -134.28 50.33 -18.56
CA ASP A 453 -134.57 48.93 -18.97
C ASP A 453 -133.81 48.49 -20.24
N LYS A 454 -133.27 49.41 -21.04
CA LYS A 454 -132.33 49.09 -22.15
C LYS A 454 -131.00 48.49 -21.66
N GLY A 455 -130.71 48.52 -20.36
CA GLY A 455 -129.59 47.83 -19.72
C GLY A 455 -129.79 46.33 -19.47
N ARG A 456 -130.90 45.71 -19.90
CA ARG A 456 -131.21 44.27 -19.67
C ARG A 456 -131.48 43.43 -20.92
N LEU A 457 -130.81 43.70 -22.04
CA LEU A 457 -130.76 42.74 -23.17
C LEU A 457 -129.59 41.77 -22.99
N LYS A 458 -129.96 40.57 -22.52
CA LYS A 458 -129.14 39.39 -22.27
C LYS A 458 -128.53 38.79 -23.56
N LYS A 459 -127.34 38.20 -23.34
CA LYS A 459 -126.81 36.94 -23.90
C LYS A 459 -126.88 36.75 -25.42
N TRP A 460 -125.70 36.68 -26.05
CA TRP A 460 -125.30 35.50 -26.82
C TRP A 460 -123.80 35.25 -26.60
N GLN A 461 -123.50 34.06 -26.07
CA GLN A 461 -122.17 33.47 -26.05
C GLN A 461 -121.81 33.04 -27.48
N TYR A 462 -120.62 33.40 -27.94
CA TYR A 462 -119.79 32.58 -28.83
C TYR A 462 -118.32 32.87 -28.54
#